data_AF-A0A9R0INF5-F1
#
_entry.id   AF-A0A9R0INF5-F1
#
_cell.length_a   1.000
_cell.length_b   1.000
_cell.length_c   1.000
_cell.angle_alpha   90.00
_cell.angle_beta   90.00
_cell.angle_gamma   90.00
#
_symmetry.space_group_name_H-M   'P 1'
#
loop_
_entity.id
_entity.type
_entity.pdbx_description
1 polymer ?
#
loop_
_entity_poly.entity_id
_entity_poly.type
_entity_poly.pdbx_seq_one_letter_code
_entity_poly.pdbx_strand_id
1 'polypeptide(L)'
;MCICCGKRMDDGAGVAFGYIHKDLRLGSDEVSRLRDADVRTLLRNKKLYLVLDLDHTLLNSTRLEDINSEEDYLKSQTDSFEDISKGSLFRLDKMRMMTKLRPYVRTFLQEASNMFEMYIYTMGERAYAIEMAKLLDPGSLYFNSRVISQADCTQRHQKGLDVVLGKDSAVLILDDTEAVWQRHKDNLILMERYHYFSSSCRQFGFNCKSLSELKGDENEADGALATVLGVLKKIHSNFFDAEHGNDFAARDVRQVLKKIRNEVLGDCKIVFSRVFPTKFQAENHHLWKMAEQLGARCAVEVDSTVTHVVSTDAGTEKSRWAVENGKYLVHPKWLEAANYLWSKKPEQEFPVVLSKKRK
;
A
#
# COMPACT_ATOMS: atom_id res chain seq x y z
N MET A 1 33.89 5.39 14.64
CA MET A 1 34.35 6.18 15.79
C MET A 1 33.16 6.98 16.31
N CYS A 2 32.89 7.00 17.62
CA CYS A 2 31.77 7.76 18.17
C CYS A 2 32.00 9.27 17.99
N ILE A 3 31.01 10.00 17.47
CA ILE A 3 31.13 11.44 17.21
C ILE A 3 31.22 12.28 18.50
N CYS A 4 30.67 11.78 19.61
CA CYS A 4 30.67 12.51 20.88
C CYS A 4 31.96 12.31 21.68
N CYS A 5 32.53 11.11 21.67
CA CYS A 5 33.64 10.75 22.58
C CYS A 5 34.90 10.24 21.88
N GLY A 6 34.92 10.15 20.55
CA GLY A 6 36.09 9.71 19.78
C GLY A 6 36.49 8.24 19.97
N LYS A 7 35.76 7.46 20.78
CA LYS A 7 36.07 6.04 21.00
C LYS A 7 35.75 5.21 19.76
N ARG A 8 36.55 4.17 19.50
CA ARG A 8 36.19 3.14 18.52
C ARG A 8 35.00 2.36 19.07
N MET A 9 33.92 2.35 18.30
CA MET A 9 32.75 1.50 18.56
C MET A 9 32.98 0.19 17.82
N ASP A 10 32.43 -0.90 18.33
CA ASP A 10 32.52 -2.20 17.68
C ASP A 10 31.86 -2.17 16.30
N ASP A 11 32.44 -2.83 15.28
CA ASP A 11 32.09 -2.69 13.85
C ASP A 11 30.68 -3.21 13.48
N GLY A 12 29.88 -3.63 14.46
CA GLY A 12 28.48 -4.04 14.31
C GLY A 12 27.48 -3.27 15.16
N ALA A 13 27.91 -2.35 16.03
CA ALA A 13 27.01 -1.68 16.96
C ALA A 13 26.09 -0.66 16.24
N GLY A 14 24.80 -0.68 16.60
CA GLY A 14 23.79 0.28 16.12
C GLY A 14 23.17 -0.05 14.77
N VAL A 15 22.14 0.71 14.42
CA VAL A 15 21.42 0.63 13.14
C VAL A 15 22.10 1.56 12.12
N ALA A 16 22.30 1.08 10.90
CA ALA A 16 22.89 1.86 9.82
C ALA A 16 21.84 2.76 9.16
N PHE A 17 22.18 4.03 8.98
CA PHE A 17 21.37 5.04 8.29
C PHE A 17 22.09 5.50 7.02
N GLY A 18 22.52 4.51 6.21
CA GLY A 18 23.35 4.71 5.03
C GLY A 18 22.72 5.61 3.96
N TYR A 19 21.37 5.65 3.92
CA TYR A 19 20.60 6.55 3.07
C TYR A 19 20.73 8.04 3.45
N ILE A 20 21.05 8.36 4.71
CA ILE A 20 21.34 9.72 5.16
C ILE A 20 22.81 10.05 4.90
N HIS A 21 23.70 9.16 5.33
CA HIS A 21 25.14 9.27 5.10
C HIS A 21 25.77 7.87 5.18
N LYS A 22 26.63 7.54 4.23
CA LYS A 22 27.17 6.18 4.02
C LYS A 22 27.70 5.50 5.29
N ASP A 23 28.39 6.26 6.14
CA ASP A 23 29.04 5.75 7.35
C ASP A 23 28.27 6.07 8.65
N LEU A 24 27.02 6.53 8.55
CA LEU A 24 26.20 6.86 9.71
C LEU A 24 25.59 5.60 10.34
N ARG A 25 25.91 5.38 11.61
CA ARG A 25 25.29 4.37 12.47
C ARG A 25 24.86 5.01 13.78
N LEU A 26 23.68 4.66 14.26
CA LEU A 26 23.11 5.18 15.50
C LEU A 26 22.85 4.04 16.49
N GLY A 27 23.22 4.24 17.75
CA GLY A 27 22.87 3.31 18.84
C GLY A 27 21.37 3.33 19.12
N SER A 28 20.81 2.26 19.68
CA SER A 28 19.36 2.18 19.98
C SER A 28 18.87 3.33 20.84
N ASP A 29 19.64 3.71 21.86
CA ASP A 29 19.27 4.78 22.80
C ASP A 29 19.21 6.14 22.07
N GLU A 30 20.14 6.35 21.15
CA GLU A 30 20.19 7.58 20.34
C GLU A 30 19.05 7.63 19.31
N VAL A 31 18.75 6.49 18.66
CA VAL A 31 17.58 6.38 17.77
C VAL A 31 16.29 6.68 18.54
N SER A 32 16.13 6.13 19.75
CA SER A 32 14.96 6.40 20.59
C SER A 32 14.87 7.88 20.97
N ARG A 33 15.99 8.49 21.37
CA ARG A 33 16.05 9.91 21.74
C ARG A 33 15.66 10.81 20.57
N LEU A 34 16.17 10.52 19.37
CA LEU A 34 15.84 11.28 18.15
C LEU A 34 14.36 11.13 17.79
N ARG A 35 13.82 9.90 17.78
CA ARG A 35 12.40 9.64 17.51
C ARG A 35 11.48 10.42 18.45
N ASP A 36 11.78 10.45 19.74
CA ASP A 36 10.96 11.17 20.71
C ASP A 36 11.07 12.71 20.55
N ALA A 37 12.23 13.23 20.17
CA ALA A 37 12.41 14.66 19.90
C ALA A 37 11.70 15.10 18.62
N ASP A 38 11.85 14.33 17.54
CA ASP A 38 11.30 14.64 16.23
C ASP A 38 9.78 14.50 16.22
N VAL A 39 9.23 13.44 16.83
CA VAL A 39 7.77 13.24 16.87
C VAL A 39 7.05 14.38 17.58
N ARG A 40 7.61 14.95 18.66
CA ARG A 40 7.00 16.10 19.34
C ARG A 40 6.92 17.33 18.43
N THR A 41 7.98 17.59 17.67
CA THR A 41 8.04 18.72 16.73
C THR A 41 7.09 18.51 15.56
N LEU A 42 7.08 17.29 15.00
CA LEU A 42 6.21 16.87 13.91
C LEU A 42 4.72 17.02 14.28
N LEU A 43 4.32 16.50 15.44
CA LEU A 43 2.95 16.55 15.93
C LEU A 43 2.49 17.99 16.22
N ARG A 44 3.37 18.85 16.73
CA ARG A 44 3.07 20.28 16.90
C ARG A 44 2.78 20.98 15.57
N ASN A 45 3.44 20.56 14.50
CA ASN A 45 3.19 21.04 13.15
C ASN A 45 1.99 20.32 12.48
N LYS A 46 1.24 19.52 13.24
CA LYS A 46 0.14 18.68 12.76
C LYS A 46 0.56 17.79 11.59
N LYS A 47 1.72 17.16 11.67
CA LYS A 47 2.18 16.17 10.69
C LYS A 47 2.36 14.78 11.29
N LEU A 48 2.30 13.79 10.42
CA LEU A 48 2.65 12.39 10.68
C LEU A 48 3.76 11.95 9.72
N TYR A 49 4.24 10.72 9.81
CA TYR A 49 5.15 10.14 8.83
C TYR A 49 4.39 9.25 7.84
N LEU A 50 4.81 9.28 6.58
CA LEU A 50 4.28 8.39 5.54
C LEU A 50 5.45 7.72 4.80
N VAL A 51 5.52 6.41 4.91
CA VAL A 51 6.48 5.57 4.17
C VAL A 51 5.80 5.07 2.90
N LEU A 52 6.41 5.34 1.76
CA LEU A 52 5.90 5.03 0.44
C LEU A 52 6.79 3.99 -0.24
N ASP A 53 6.20 2.89 -0.66
CA ASP A 53 6.85 1.98 -1.60
C ASP A 53 6.86 2.55 -3.04
N LEU A 54 7.69 1.99 -3.92
CA LEU A 54 7.80 2.43 -5.32
C LEU A 54 7.03 1.51 -6.28
N ASP A 55 7.58 0.32 -6.52
CA ASP A 55 7.15 -0.61 -7.55
C ASP A 55 5.76 -1.17 -7.25
N HIS A 56 4.84 -1.06 -8.21
CA HIS A 56 3.42 -1.41 -8.07
C HIS A 56 2.63 -0.56 -7.06
N THR A 57 3.28 0.39 -6.39
CA THR A 57 2.66 1.33 -5.45
C THR A 57 2.47 2.70 -6.10
N LEU A 58 3.58 3.42 -6.36
CA LEU A 58 3.58 4.76 -6.96
C LEU A 58 3.92 4.76 -8.46
N LEU A 59 4.53 3.68 -8.93
CA LEU A 59 4.99 3.54 -10.31
C LEU A 59 5.06 2.07 -10.69
N ASN A 60 5.23 1.79 -11.98
CA ASN A 60 5.53 0.48 -12.48
C ASN A 60 6.66 0.58 -13.50
N SER A 61 7.61 -0.36 -13.47
CA SER A 61 8.77 -0.38 -14.35
C SER A 61 8.87 -1.70 -15.12
N THR A 62 9.46 -1.65 -16.31
CA THR A 62 9.77 -2.84 -17.13
C THR A 62 11.14 -2.68 -17.79
N ARG A 63 11.88 -3.79 -17.98
CA ARG A 63 13.09 -3.75 -18.82
C ARG A 63 12.69 -3.54 -20.27
N LEU A 64 13.53 -2.86 -21.05
CA LEU A 64 13.25 -2.60 -22.47
C LEU A 64 13.16 -3.88 -23.31
N GLU A 65 13.81 -4.96 -22.86
CA GLU A 65 13.75 -6.28 -23.49
C GLU A 65 12.48 -7.08 -23.17
N ASP A 66 11.74 -6.71 -22.13
CA ASP A 66 10.47 -7.37 -21.75
C ASP A 66 9.24 -6.72 -22.41
N ILE A 67 9.43 -5.62 -23.16
CA ILE A 67 8.37 -4.95 -23.93
C ILE A 67 8.00 -5.84 -25.11
N ASN A 68 6.73 -6.22 -25.21
CA ASN A 68 6.22 -7.06 -26.29
C ASN A 68 5.72 -6.22 -27.48
N SER A 69 5.31 -6.89 -28.56
CA SER A 69 4.82 -6.22 -29.78
C SER A 69 3.51 -5.45 -29.59
N GLU A 70 2.67 -5.82 -28.60
CA GLU A 70 1.45 -5.05 -28.28
C GLU A 70 1.79 -3.72 -27.58
N GLU A 71 2.95 -3.64 -26.93
CA GLU A 71 3.44 -2.47 -26.19
C GLU A 71 4.49 -1.65 -26.96
N ASP A 72 4.88 -2.05 -28.18
CA ASP A 72 5.92 -1.36 -28.95
C ASP A 72 5.61 0.11 -29.23
N TYR A 73 4.32 0.47 -29.27
CA TYR A 73 3.85 1.85 -29.42
C TYR A 73 4.34 2.77 -28.29
N LEU A 74 4.65 2.23 -27.10
CA LEU A 74 5.15 3.01 -25.97
C LEU A 74 6.51 3.63 -26.26
N LYS A 75 7.32 3.03 -27.14
CA LYS A 75 8.65 3.54 -27.50
C LYS A 75 8.59 4.90 -28.21
N SER A 76 7.48 5.23 -28.87
CA SER A 76 7.26 6.53 -29.52
C SER A 76 6.46 7.51 -28.66
N GLN A 77 5.94 7.08 -27.50
CA GLN A 77 5.13 7.89 -26.58
C GLN A 77 5.86 8.26 -25.29
N THR A 78 7.18 8.05 -25.22
CA THR A 78 7.97 8.42 -24.04
C THR A 78 8.01 9.93 -23.90
N ASP A 79 7.71 10.41 -22.70
CA ASP A 79 7.83 11.82 -22.34
C ASP A 79 9.31 12.22 -22.30
N SER A 80 9.61 13.44 -22.77
CA SER A 80 10.98 13.97 -22.72
C SER A 80 11.36 14.30 -21.28
N PHE A 81 12.66 14.24 -20.98
CA PHE A 81 13.17 14.71 -19.68
C PHE A 81 13.06 16.24 -19.51
N GLU A 82 12.72 16.98 -20.57
CA GLU A 82 12.42 18.42 -20.47
C GLU A 82 11.02 18.66 -19.90
N ASP A 83 10.11 17.68 -20.04
CA ASP A 83 8.75 17.73 -19.48
C ASP A 83 8.56 16.78 -18.30
N ILE A 84 9.62 16.49 -17.51
CA ILE A 84 9.52 15.62 -16.32
C ILE A 84 8.38 16.07 -15.41
N SER A 85 8.09 17.38 -15.32
CA SER A 85 7.04 17.90 -14.45
C SER A 85 5.62 17.45 -14.83
N LYS A 86 5.37 17.10 -16.09
CA LYS A 86 4.03 16.69 -16.58
C LYS A 86 4.01 15.28 -17.16
N GLY A 87 5.16 14.76 -17.57
CA GLY A 87 5.31 13.41 -18.06
C GLY A 87 5.00 12.35 -17.01
N SER A 88 4.54 11.20 -17.50
CA SER A 88 4.26 10.01 -16.71
C SER A 88 4.97 8.76 -17.24
N LEU A 89 5.40 8.71 -18.50
CA LEU A 89 6.07 7.57 -19.10
C LEU A 89 7.50 7.92 -19.54
N PHE A 90 8.48 7.32 -18.87
CA PHE A 90 9.89 7.67 -19.06
C PHE A 90 10.72 6.48 -19.51
N ARG A 91 11.59 6.69 -20.49
CA ARG A 91 12.61 5.72 -20.90
C ARG A 91 13.95 6.07 -20.26
N LEU A 92 14.51 5.13 -19.52
CA LEU A 92 15.76 5.28 -18.76
C LEU A 92 16.84 4.43 -19.42
N ASP A 93 17.49 4.97 -20.46
CA ASP A 93 18.43 4.20 -21.29
C ASP A 93 19.61 3.64 -20.50
N LYS A 94 20.16 4.39 -19.52
CA LYS A 94 21.27 3.92 -18.67
C LYS A 94 20.91 2.69 -17.84
N MET A 95 19.64 2.54 -17.48
CA MET A 95 19.11 1.39 -16.74
C MET A 95 18.47 0.35 -17.66
N ARG A 96 18.45 0.58 -18.98
CA ARG A 96 17.76 -0.25 -19.99
C ARG A 96 16.31 -0.58 -19.59
N MET A 97 15.60 0.41 -19.07
CA MET A 97 14.22 0.23 -18.59
C MET A 97 13.29 1.37 -18.99
N MET A 98 12.00 1.12 -18.85
CA MET A 98 10.92 2.12 -18.95
C MET A 98 10.15 2.14 -17.64
N THR A 99 9.78 3.33 -17.18
CA THR A 99 8.99 3.53 -15.96
C THR A 99 7.76 4.35 -16.28
N LYS A 100 6.61 3.86 -15.83
CA LYS A 100 5.34 4.57 -15.83
C LYS A 100 5.02 4.99 -14.40
N LEU A 101 4.82 6.29 -14.19
CA LEU A 101 4.28 6.84 -12.95
C LEU A 101 2.78 6.54 -12.87
N ARG A 102 2.32 6.12 -11.69
CA ARG A 102 0.91 5.85 -11.47
C ARG A 102 0.09 7.14 -11.60
N PRO A 103 -1.08 7.12 -12.25
CA PRO A 103 -1.94 8.30 -12.38
C PRO A 103 -2.17 8.99 -11.04
N TYR A 104 -2.27 10.32 -11.05
CA TYR A 104 -2.45 11.16 -9.86
C TYR A 104 -1.25 11.26 -8.88
N VAL A 105 -0.12 10.59 -9.13
CA VAL A 105 0.99 10.54 -8.14
C VAL A 105 1.55 11.90 -7.75
N ARG A 106 1.64 12.87 -8.68
CA ARG A 106 2.20 14.20 -8.38
C ARG A 106 1.29 14.99 -7.43
N THR A 107 0.00 15.00 -7.73
CA THR A 107 -1.03 15.62 -6.86
C THR A 107 -1.11 14.91 -5.52
N PHE A 108 -1.03 13.58 -5.52
CA PHE A 108 -0.94 12.78 -4.30
C PHE A 108 0.23 13.24 -3.41
N LEU A 109 1.45 13.32 -3.96
CA LEU A 109 2.64 13.72 -3.20
C LEU A 109 2.53 15.16 -2.69
N GLN A 110 2.08 16.08 -3.54
CA GLN A 110 1.87 17.48 -3.16
C GLN A 110 0.90 17.61 -1.98
N GLU A 111 -0.28 17.01 -2.09
CA GLU A 111 -1.31 17.06 -1.06
C GLU A 111 -0.89 16.33 0.23
N ALA A 112 -0.26 15.15 0.10
CA ALA A 112 0.24 14.39 1.23
C ALA A 112 1.34 15.16 1.99
N SER A 113 2.20 15.92 1.29
CA SER A 113 3.28 16.69 1.92
C SER A 113 2.80 17.74 2.93
N ASN A 114 1.54 18.20 2.81
CA ASN A 114 0.93 19.13 3.78
C ASN A 114 0.64 18.46 5.13
N MET A 115 0.44 17.14 5.14
CA MET A 115 0.04 16.34 6.30
C MET A 115 1.14 15.40 6.79
N PHE A 116 2.11 15.07 5.93
CA PHE A 116 3.08 14.03 6.18
C PHE A 116 4.52 14.47 5.85
N GLU A 117 5.47 14.02 6.68
CA GLU A 117 6.86 13.90 6.27
C GLU A 117 7.07 12.53 5.60
N MET A 118 7.51 12.54 4.36
CA MET A 118 7.47 11.35 3.49
C MET A 118 8.85 10.70 3.33
N TYR A 119 8.84 9.38 3.30
CA TYR A 119 9.98 8.51 3.01
C TYR A 119 9.66 7.67 1.77
N ILE A 120 10.65 7.44 0.92
CA ILE A 120 10.63 6.30 -0.01
C ILE A 120 11.25 5.11 0.70
N TYR A 121 10.63 3.93 0.61
CA TYR A 121 11.21 2.67 1.07
C TYR A 121 10.89 1.55 0.08
N THR A 122 11.85 1.22 -0.78
CA THR A 122 11.74 0.17 -1.80
C THR A 122 12.65 -1.03 -1.51
N MET A 123 12.27 -2.20 -2.02
CA MET A 123 13.14 -3.39 -2.10
C MET A 123 14.07 -3.38 -3.34
N GLY A 124 14.06 -2.29 -4.13
CA GLY A 124 14.98 -2.06 -5.23
C GLY A 124 16.37 -1.61 -4.78
N GLU A 125 17.31 -1.65 -5.71
CA GLU A 125 18.68 -1.17 -5.50
C GLU A 125 18.72 0.36 -5.32
N ARG A 126 19.75 0.86 -4.61
CA ARG A 126 19.88 2.29 -4.33
C ARG A 126 19.94 3.17 -5.58
N ALA A 127 20.67 2.73 -6.62
CA ALA A 127 20.76 3.49 -7.86
C ALA A 127 19.38 3.66 -8.50
N TYR A 128 18.59 2.58 -8.55
CA TYR A 128 17.21 2.59 -9.02
C TYR A 128 16.34 3.53 -8.17
N ALA A 129 16.37 3.39 -6.85
CA ALA A 129 15.56 4.20 -5.94
C ALA A 129 15.81 5.70 -6.10
N ILE A 130 17.07 6.11 -6.25
CA ILE A 130 17.46 7.51 -6.47
C ILE A 130 16.93 8.02 -7.80
N GLU A 131 17.04 7.26 -8.89
CA GLU A 131 16.52 7.68 -10.19
C GLU A 131 14.98 7.78 -10.19
N MET A 132 14.27 6.85 -9.54
CA MET A 132 12.81 6.95 -9.40
C MET A 132 12.39 8.14 -8.55
N ALA A 133 13.12 8.43 -7.46
CA ALA A 133 12.87 9.60 -6.63
C ALA A 133 12.98 10.90 -7.44
N LYS A 134 13.93 11.01 -8.38
CA LYS A 134 14.05 12.16 -9.28
C LYS A 134 12.87 12.32 -10.24
N LEU A 135 12.27 11.22 -10.70
CA LEU A 135 11.09 11.27 -11.56
C LEU A 135 9.85 11.73 -10.78
N LEU A 136 9.71 11.25 -9.54
CA LEU A 136 8.59 11.57 -8.64
C LEU A 136 8.71 12.99 -8.06
N ASP A 137 9.90 13.40 -7.66
CA ASP A 137 10.21 14.65 -6.97
C ASP A 137 11.41 15.37 -7.60
N PRO A 138 11.27 15.94 -8.82
CA PRO A 138 12.38 16.56 -9.55
C PRO A 138 12.97 17.76 -8.81
N GLY A 139 12.14 18.46 -8.03
CA GLY A 139 12.53 19.62 -7.23
C GLY A 139 13.14 19.27 -5.87
N SER A 140 13.21 17.98 -5.50
CA SER A 140 13.65 17.53 -4.18
C SER A 140 12.89 18.19 -3.02
N LEU A 141 11.59 18.39 -3.17
CA LEU A 141 10.73 19.07 -2.20
C LEU A 141 10.24 18.13 -1.09
N TYR A 142 10.10 16.84 -1.40
CA TYR A 142 9.35 15.89 -0.60
C TYR A 142 10.23 14.89 0.14
N PHE A 143 11.23 14.32 -0.54
CA PHE A 143 12.00 13.20 0.02
C PHE A 143 13.37 13.62 0.54
N ASN A 144 14.04 14.57 -0.11
CA ASN A 144 15.44 14.90 0.18
C ASN A 144 16.30 13.62 0.29
N SER A 145 16.94 13.39 1.44
CA SER A 145 17.74 12.19 1.70
C SER A 145 16.92 10.97 2.11
N ARG A 146 15.60 11.07 2.35
CA ARG A 146 14.74 9.99 2.89
C ARG A 146 14.37 8.93 1.84
N VAL A 147 15.37 8.34 1.19
CA VAL A 147 15.21 7.30 0.17
C VAL A 147 15.90 6.02 0.64
N ILE A 148 15.11 5.12 1.21
CA ILE A 148 15.54 3.84 1.78
C ILE A 148 15.45 2.76 0.69
N SER A 149 16.54 2.02 0.51
CA SER A 149 16.68 0.96 -0.51
C SER A 149 16.82 -0.42 0.13
N GLN A 150 16.87 -1.46 -0.69
CA GLN A 150 17.13 -2.83 -0.22
C GLN A 150 18.42 -2.96 0.61
N ALA A 151 19.45 -2.18 0.25
CA ALA A 151 20.74 -2.20 0.93
C ALA A 151 20.70 -1.60 2.34
N ASP A 152 19.61 -0.90 2.69
CA ASP A 152 19.39 -0.32 4.01
C ASP A 152 18.60 -1.27 4.93
N CYS A 153 18.00 -2.35 4.41
CA CYS A 153 17.21 -3.27 5.22
C CYS A 153 18.07 -4.00 6.26
N THR A 154 17.58 -4.07 7.50
CA THR A 154 18.23 -4.83 8.59
C THR A 154 17.89 -6.32 8.57
N GLN A 155 16.83 -6.70 7.86
CA GLN A 155 16.42 -8.08 7.66
C GLN A 155 16.30 -8.39 6.18
N ARG A 156 16.79 -9.57 5.80
CA ARG A 156 16.75 -10.03 4.43
C ARG A 156 15.30 -10.19 3.97
N HIS A 157 14.97 -9.59 2.83
CA HIS A 157 13.64 -9.63 2.22
C HIS A 157 12.49 -9.09 3.10
N GLN A 158 12.79 -8.28 4.12
CA GLN A 158 11.77 -7.60 4.92
C GLN A 158 12.07 -6.12 5.08
N LYS A 159 11.00 -5.34 5.18
CA LYS A 159 11.03 -3.92 5.55
C LYS A 159 10.72 -3.78 7.04
N GLY A 160 11.36 -2.80 7.66
CA GLY A 160 11.18 -2.52 9.09
C GLY A 160 11.26 -1.03 9.37
N LEU A 161 10.47 -0.55 10.33
CA LEU A 161 10.52 0.86 10.74
C LEU A 161 11.75 1.19 11.59
N ASP A 162 12.61 0.20 11.89
CA ASP A 162 13.86 0.39 12.62
C ASP A 162 14.86 1.31 11.91
N VAL A 163 14.77 1.43 10.59
CA VAL A 163 15.56 2.37 9.77
C VAL A 163 14.84 3.69 9.47
N VAL A 164 13.65 3.91 10.02
CA VAL A 164 12.90 5.17 9.90
C VAL A 164 13.08 5.97 11.20
N LEU A 165 13.33 7.28 11.11
CA LEU A 165 13.50 8.14 12.29
C LEU A 165 12.17 8.61 12.91
N GLY A 166 11.05 8.01 12.47
CA GLY A 166 9.73 8.22 13.04
C GLY A 166 9.37 7.17 14.09
N LYS A 167 8.59 7.58 15.10
CA LYS A 167 8.01 6.64 16.07
C LYS A 167 6.84 5.91 15.42
N ASP A 168 6.79 4.57 15.54
CA ASP A 168 5.77 3.72 14.93
C ASP A 168 4.32 4.20 15.17
N SER A 169 4.03 4.80 16.33
CA SER A 169 2.71 5.34 16.66
C SER A 169 2.30 6.57 15.84
N ALA A 170 3.21 7.13 15.04
CA ALA A 170 3.00 8.28 14.16
C ALA A 170 3.36 7.99 12.70
N VAL A 171 3.60 6.72 12.33
CA VAL A 171 4.00 6.32 10.98
C VAL A 171 2.86 5.55 10.29
N LEU A 172 2.52 5.94 9.07
CA LEU A 172 1.71 5.15 8.14
C LEU A 172 2.59 4.62 7.02
N ILE A 173 2.23 3.46 6.48
CA ILE A 173 2.93 2.80 5.38
C ILE A 173 1.93 2.60 4.24
N LEU A 174 2.31 2.96 3.02
CA LEU A 174 1.59 2.64 1.80
C LEU A 174 2.45 1.70 0.93
N ASP A 175 1.96 0.48 0.75
CA ASP A 175 2.69 -0.60 0.07
C ASP A 175 1.70 -1.59 -0.54
N ASP A 176 2.04 -2.19 -1.68
CA ASP A 176 1.25 -3.21 -2.36
C ASP A 176 1.46 -4.62 -1.76
N THR A 177 2.46 -4.79 -0.89
CA THR A 177 2.96 -6.08 -0.43
C THR A 177 2.97 -6.19 1.10
N GLU A 178 1.93 -6.79 1.67
CA GLU A 178 1.87 -7.04 3.13
C GLU A 178 3.03 -7.94 3.62
N ALA A 179 3.46 -8.90 2.81
CA ALA A 179 4.41 -9.93 3.21
C ALA A 179 5.77 -9.39 3.66
N VAL A 180 6.19 -8.21 3.18
CA VAL A 180 7.47 -7.60 3.56
C VAL A 180 7.39 -6.82 4.88
N TRP A 181 6.19 -6.58 5.42
CA TRP A 181 5.93 -5.75 6.62
C TRP A 181 5.47 -6.57 7.84
N GLN A 182 6.03 -7.76 8.07
CA GLN A 182 5.53 -8.68 9.11
C GLN A 182 5.46 -8.09 10.52
N ARG A 183 6.38 -7.17 10.87
CA ARG A 183 6.45 -6.54 12.20
C ARG A 183 5.58 -5.27 12.34
N HIS A 184 5.13 -4.69 11.24
CA HIS A 184 4.46 -3.37 11.21
C HIS A 184 3.17 -3.40 10.38
N LYS A 185 2.47 -4.54 10.34
CA LYS A 185 1.21 -4.70 9.61
C LYS A 185 0.13 -3.72 10.06
N ASP A 186 0.12 -3.37 11.34
CA ASP A 186 -0.84 -2.42 11.90
C ASP A 186 -0.62 -0.97 11.41
N ASN A 187 0.53 -0.68 10.81
CA ASN A 187 0.83 0.61 10.17
C ASN A 187 0.48 0.62 8.68
N LEU A 188 0.16 -0.54 8.09
CA LEU A 188 0.07 -0.73 6.64
C LEU A 188 -1.31 -0.42 6.08
N ILE A 189 -1.34 0.53 5.16
CA ILE A 189 -2.38 0.70 4.15
C ILE A 189 -1.97 -0.15 2.95
N LEU A 190 -2.55 -1.35 2.87
CA LEU A 190 -2.35 -2.22 1.72
C LEU A 190 -3.18 -1.69 0.54
N MET A 191 -2.54 -1.49 -0.61
CA MET A 191 -3.22 -1.01 -1.81
C MET A 191 -3.11 -2.01 -2.97
N GLU A 192 -3.97 -1.83 -3.98
CA GLU A 192 -3.94 -2.65 -5.19
C GLU A 192 -2.66 -2.35 -6.01
N ARG A 193 -2.07 -3.42 -6.54
CA ARG A 193 -0.87 -3.37 -7.39
C ARG A 193 -1.15 -2.62 -8.68
N TYR A 194 -0.25 -1.70 -9.01
CA TYR A 194 -0.23 -1.03 -10.31
C TYR A 194 0.47 -1.90 -11.35
N HIS A 195 -0.32 -2.45 -12.28
CA HIS A 195 0.15 -3.28 -13.39
C HIS A 195 -0.02 -2.57 -14.73
N TYR A 196 0.85 -1.59 -14.97
CA TYR A 196 0.84 -0.87 -16.25
C TYR A 196 1.38 -1.73 -17.38
N PHE A 197 2.60 -2.26 -17.21
CA PHE A 197 3.29 -3.06 -18.22
C PHE A 197 2.91 -4.53 -18.16
N SER A 198 2.84 -5.17 -19.32
CA SER A 198 2.48 -6.59 -19.49
C SER A 198 3.45 -7.53 -18.78
N SER A 199 4.73 -7.15 -18.69
CA SER A 199 5.78 -7.89 -17.99
C SER A 199 5.47 -8.08 -16.51
N SER A 200 4.89 -7.05 -15.87
CA SER A 200 4.47 -7.14 -14.49
C SER A 200 3.33 -8.14 -14.29
N CYS A 201 2.31 -8.15 -15.16
CA CYS A 201 1.24 -9.16 -15.10
C CYS A 201 1.81 -10.58 -15.17
N ARG A 202 2.77 -10.83 -16.07
CA ARG A 202 3.43 -12.13 -16.23
C ARG A 202 4.23 -12.54 -14.99
N GLN A 203 4.98 -11.61 -14.39
CA GLN A 203 5.78 -11.89 -13.19
C GLN A 203 4.92 -12.37 -12.01
N PHE A 204 3.70 -11.85 -11.90
CA PHE A 204 2.75 -12.23 -10.85
C PHE A 204 1.77 -13.34 -11.28
N GLY A 205 1.93 -13.91 -12.48
CA GLY A 205 1.11 -15.02 -12.97
C GLY A 205 -0.32 -14.64 -13.35
N PHE A 206 -0.57 -13.37 -13.65
CA PHE A 206 -1.88 -12.90 -14.12
C PHE A 206 -2.09 -13.22 -15.60
N ASN A 207 -3.22 -13.83 -15.93
CA ASN A 207 -3.63 -14.18 -17.29
C ASN A 207 -4.55 -13.12 -17.93
N CYS A 208 -4.36 -11.84 -17.59
CA CYS A 208 -5.13 -10.72 -18.13
C CYS A 208 -4.22 -9.72 -18.84
N LYS A 209 -4.81 -8.95 -19.76
CA LYS A 209 -4.11 -7.84 -20.40
C LYS A 209 -3.75 -6.77 -19.38
N SER A 210 -2.55 -6.20 -19.47
CA SER A 210 -2.14 -5.05 -18.67
C SER A 210 -2.82 -3.75 -19.13
N LEU A 211 -2.66 -2.66 -18.36
CA LEU A 211 -3.23 -1.35 -18.73
C LEU A 211 -2.67 -0.85 -20.08
N SER A 212 -1.38 -1.05 -20.32
CA SER A 212 -0.73 -0.74 -21.61
C SER A 212 -1.30 -1.55 -22.77
N GLU A 213 -1.51 -2.86 -22.62
CA GLU A 213 -2.11 -3.71 -23.67
C GLU A 213 -3.57 -3.33 -23.95
N LEU A 214 -4.26 -2.77 -22.96
CA LEU A 214 -5.60 -2.20 -23.09
C LEU A 214 -5.59 -0.75 -23.60
N LYS A 215 -4.41 -0.13 -23.78
CA LYS A 215 -4.23 1.27 -24.18
C LYS A 215 -4.96 2.24 -23.26
N GLY A 216 -5.01 1.93 -21.97
CA GLY A 216 -5.65 2.72 -20.92
C GLY A 216 -4.77 2.88 -19.70
N ASP A 217 -5.31 3.52 -18.67
CA ASP A 217 -4.66 3.70 -17.37
C ASP A 217 -5.72 3.90 -16.28
N GLU A 218 -5.29 4.00 -15.02
CA GLU A 218 -6.18 4.37 -13.91
C GLU A 218 -6.71 5.80 -14.08
N ASN A 219 -7.92 6.07 -13.56
CA ASN A 219 -8.52 7.40 -13.56
C ASN A 219 -7.90 8.26 -12.45
N GLU A 220 -7.57 9.52 -12.73
CA GLU A 220 -6.98 10.42 -11.73
C GLU A 220 -7.98 10.92 -10.67
N ALA A 221 -9.28 10.94 -10.97
CA ALA A 221 -10.30 11.47 -10.06
C ALA A 221 -10.67 10.48 -8.94
N ASP A 222 -10.73 9.19 -9.28
CA ASP A 222 -11.22 8.12 -8.38
C ASP A 222 -10.37 6.84 -8.43
N GLY A 223 -9.17 6.90 -9.02
CA GLY A 223 -8.20 5.81 -9.02
C GLY A 223 -7.60 5.53 -7.65
N ALA A 224 -6.64 4.61 -7.61
CA ALA A 224 -6.13 4.06 -6.36
C ALA A 224 -5.44 5.13 -5.48
N LEU A 225 -4.58 5.99 -6.06
CA LEU A 225 -3.90 7.05 -5.29
C LEU A 225 -4.86 8.16 -4.83
N ALA A 226 -5.87 8.50 -5.63
CA ALA A 226 -6.90 9.47 -5.22
C ALA A 226 -7.71 8.94 -4.03
N THR A 227 -8.11 7.66 -4.09
CA THR A 227 -8.82 6.97 -3.01
C THR A 227 -7.99 6.92 -1.73
N VAL A 228 -6.72 6.50 -1.82
CA VAL A 228 -5.82 6.42 -0.66
C VAL A 228 -5.54 7.81 -0.08
N LEU A 229 -5.41 8.87 -0.89
CA LEU A 229 -5.27 10.23 -0.38
C LEU A 229 -6.48 10.63 0.48
N GLY A 230 -7.70 10.29 0.05
CA GLY A 230 -8.92 10.51 0.84
C GLY A 230 -8.87 9.80 2.19
N VAL A 231 -8.38 8.56 2.22
CA VAL A 231 -8.18 7.78 3.46
C VAL A 231 -7.14 8.44 4.36
N LEU A 232 -5.99 8.87 3.81
CA LEU A 232 -4.94 9.57 4.54
C LEU A 232 -5.44 10.87 5.15
N LYS A 233 -6.24 11.66 4.41
CA LYS A 233 -6.90 12.87 4.90
C LYS A 233 -7.86 12.55 6.07
N LYS A 234 -8.66 11.49 5.96
CA LYS A 234 -9.57 11.03 7.05
C LYS A 234 -8.78 10.60 8.29
N ILE A 235 -7.70 9.84 8.13
CA ILE A 235 -6.83 9.41 9.24
C ILE A 235 -6.21 10.62 9.92
N HIS A 236 -5.64 11.54 9.13
CA HIS A 236 -5.00 12.76 9.66
C HIS A 236 -5.99 13.61 10.46
N SER A 237 -7.18 13.87 9.87
CA SER A 237 -8.25 14.61 10.54
C SER A 237 -8.65 13.97 11.87
N ASN A 238 -8.89 12.65 11.90
CA ASN A 238 -9.24 11.93 13.11
C ASN A 238 -8.10 11.91 14.13
N PHE A 239 -6.85 11.79 13.68
CA PHE A 239 -5.68 11.76 14.57
C PHE A 239 -5.45 13.10 15.26
N PHE A 240 -5.74 14.23 14.61
CA PHE A 240 -5.57 15.58 15.16
C PHE A 240 -6.86 16.24 15.65
N ASP A 241 -7.95 15.49 15.71
CA ASP A 241 -9.23 15.97 16.22
C ASP A 241 -9.11 16.38 17.70
N ALA A 242 -9.45 17.63 18.01
CA ALA A 242 -9.31 18.22 19.34
C ALA A 242 -10.26 17.60 20.38
N GLU A 243 -11.36 16.97 19.96
CA GLU A 243 -12.32 16.33 20.86
C GLU A 243 -11.70 15.15 21.64
N HIS A 244 -10.65 14.54 21.09
CA HIS A 244 -9.93 13.43 21.73
C HIS A 244 -8.75 13.91 22.60
N GLY A 245 -8.68 15.22 22.94
CA GLY A 245 -7.71 15.83 23.86
C GLY A 245 -6.38 16.26 23.21
N ASN A 246 -5.73 17.31 23.70
CA ASN A 246 -4.58 17.92 22.99
C ASN A 246 -3.22 17.20 23.16
N ASP A 247 -3.16 16.08 23.88
CA ASP A 247 -1.95 15.28 23.98
C ASP A 247 -1.83 14.32 22.79
N PHE A 248 -1.35 14.85 21.66
CA PHE A 248 -1.13 14.05 20.46
C PHE A 248 -0.02 13.01 20.62
N ALA A 249 0.92 13.19 21.56
CA ALA A 249 2.04 12.27 21.75
C ALA A 249 1.61 10.94 22.38
N ALA A 250 0.48 10.92 23.09
CA ALA A 250 -0.14 9.72 23.64
C ALA A 250 -1.02 8.96 22.61
N ARG A 251 -1.28 9.55 21.44
CA ARG A 251 -2.11 8.92 20.40
C ARG A 251 -1.31 7.96 19.53
N ASP A 252 -2.03 7.00 18.95
CA ASP A 252 -1.47 5.99 18.07
C ASP A 252 -2.24 5.93 16.75
N VAL A 253 -1.58 6.28 15.65
CA VAL A 253 -2.16 6.31 14.30
C VAL A 253 -2.68 4.95 13.87
N ARG A 254 -2.11 3.85 14.39
CA ARG A 254 -2.54 2.48 14.11
C ARG A 254 -3.95 2.22 14.64
N GLN A 255 -4.30 2.80 15.79
CA GLN A 255 -5.64 2.69 16.35
C GLN A 255 -6.66 3.46 15.50
N VAL A 256 -6.28 4.64 15.02
CA VAL A 256 -7.12 5.45 14.11
C VAL A 256 -7.33 4.72 12.78
N LEU A 257 -6.26 4.16 12.22
CA LEU A 257 -6.28 3.36 11.00
C LEU A 257 -7.22 2.15 11.16
N LYS A 258 -7.06 1.40 12.25
CA LYS A 258 -7.90 0.23 12.56
C LYS A 258 -9.37 0.61 12.70
N LYS A 259 -9.67 1.72 13.40
CA LYS A 259 -11.04 2.24 13.54
C LYS A 259 -11.66 2.56 12.18
N ILE A 260 -10.96 3.33 11.35
CA ILE A 260 -11.44 3.70 10.00
C ILE A 260 -11.63 2.46 9.13
N ARG A 261 -10.73 1.47 9.20
CA ARG A 261 -10.88 0.22 8.44
C ARG A 261 -12.11 -0.57 8.88
N ASN A 262 -12.36 -0.64 10.19
CA ASN A 262 -13.50 -1.36 10.76
C ASN A 262 -14.86 -0.75 10.40
N GLU A 263 -14.90 0.53 10.04
CA GLU A 263 -16.13 1.20 9.61
C GLU A 263 -16.58 0.76 8.20
N VAL A 264 -15.70 0.17 7.39
CA VAL A 264 -15.99 -0.11 5.96
C VAL A 264 -17.14 -1.11 5.78
N LEU A 265 -17.14 -2.20 6.54
CA LEU A 265 -18.16 -3.26 6.51
C LEU A 265 -18.78 -3.50 7.90
N GLY A 266 -18.74 -2.51 8.79
CA GLY A 266 -19.19 -2.64 10.19
C GLY A 266 -20.66 -3.05 10.39
N ASP A 267 -21.50 -2.86 9.37
CA ASP A 267 -22.91 -3.25 9.33
C ASP A 267 -23.15 -4.64 8.71
N CYS A 268 -22.09 -5.31 8.24
CA CYS A 268 -22.21 -6.56 7.49
C CYS A 268 -22.05 -7.79 8.38
N LYS A 269 -22.89 -8.80 8.13
CA LYS A 269 -22.67 -10.17 8.58
C LYS A 269 -22.49 -11.08 7.36
N ILE A 270 -21.31 -11.67 7.26
CA ILE A 270 -20.83 -12.37 6.06
C ILE A 270 -20.73 -13.88 6.32
N VAL A 271 -21.21 -14.67 5.37
CA VAL A 271 -20.98 -16.11 5.30
C VAL A 271 -20.26 -16.44 4.00
N PHE A 272 -19.29 -17.35 4.05
CA PHE A 272 -18.55 -17.80 2.86
C PHE A 272 -19.08 -19.14 2.34
N SER A 273 -19.14 -19.29 1.02
CA SER A 273 -19.52 -20.54 0.35
C SER A 273 -18.56 -20.90 -0.78
N ARG A 274 -17.98 -22.11 -0.74
CA ARG A 274 -16.97 -22.60 -1.71
C ARG A 274 -15.77 -21.67 -1.94
N VAL A 275 -15.44 -20.85 -0.95
CA VAL A 275 -14.25 -20.00 -0.97
C VAL A 275 -13.03 -20.75 -0.44
N PHE A 276 -13.22 -21.67 0.51
CA PHE A 276 -12.18 -22.52 1.07
C PHE A 276 -12.70 -23.95 1.33
N PRO A 277 -11.81 -24.96 1.44
CA PRO A 277 -12.22 -26.35 1.66
C PRO A 277 -13.02 -26.52 2.96
N THR A 278 -14.02 -27.41 2.97
CA THR A 278 -14.90 -27.63 4.13
C THR A 278 -14.16 -28.09 5.40
N LYS A 279 -13.02 -28.75 5.26
CA LYS A 279 -12.18 -29.23 6.38
C LYS A 279 -11.18 -28.17 6.87
N PHE A 280 -11.14 -26.99 6.25
CA PHE A 280 -10.26 -25.90 6.62
C PHE A 280 -10.90 -25.07 7.74
N GLN A 281 -10.09 -24.62 8.71
CA GLN A 281 -10.55 -23.66 9.73
C GLN A 281 -10.80 -22.30 9.05
N ALA A 282 -12.07 -21.97 8.82
CA ALA A 282 -12.52 -20.81 8.07
C ALA A 282 -11.88 -19.51 8.55
N GLU A 283 -11.73 -19.37 9.87
CA GLU A 283 -11.19 -18.21 10.57
C GLU A 283 -9.72 -17.94 10.23
N ASN A 284 -9.00 -18.97 9.78
CA ASN A 284 -7.61 -18.84 9.36
C ASN A 284 -7.46 -18.37 7.92
N HIS A 285 -8.55 -18.33 7.15
CA HIS A 285 -8.53 -17.96 5.75
C HIS A 285 -8.31 -16.45 5.58
N HIS A 286 -7.53 -16.04 4.57
CA HIS A 286 -7.20 -14.63 4.37
C HIS A 286 -8.44 -13.75 4.13
N LEU A 287 -9.43 -14.22 3.35
CA LEU A 287 -10.69 -13.50 3.13
C LEU A 287 -11.54 -13.37 4.40
N TRP A 288 -11.51 -14.36 5.29
CA TRP A 288 -12.22 -14.25 6.57
C TRP A 288 -11.61 -13.14 7.43
N LYS A 289 -10.28 -13.17 7.58
CA LYS A 289 -9.54 -12.15 8.33
C LYS A 289 -9.71 -10.75 7.72
N MET A 290 -9.72 -10.65 6.40
CA MET A 290 -9.96 -9.39 5.68
C MET A 290 -11.35 -8.83 6.00
N ALA A 291 -12.40 -9.67 5.97
CA ALA A 291 -13.75 -9.25 6.33
C ALA A 291 -13.85 -8.73 7.77
N GLU A 292 -13.25 -9.43 8.74
CA GLU A 292 -13.23 -8.99 10.13
C GLU A 292 -12.42 -7.70 10.33
N GLN A 293 -11.30 -7.56 9.63
CA GLN A 293 -10.50 -6.32 9.65
C GLN A 293 -11.29 -5.12 9.10
N LEU A 294 -12.15 -5.35 8.10
CA LEU A 294 -13.08 -4.35 7.57
C LEU A 294 -14.32 -4.14 8.46
N GLY A 295 -14.43 -4.89 9.57
CA GLY A 295 -15.47 -4.77 10.58
C GLY A 295 -16.71 -5.62 10.37
N ALA A 296 -16.74 -6.45 9.33
CA ALA A 296 -17.82 -7.41 9.18
C ALA A 296 -17.77 -8.48 10.28
N ARG A 297 -18.94 -8.99 10.66
CA ARG A 297 -19.07 -10.19 11.50
C ARG A 297 -19.13 -11.41 10.61
N CYS A 298 -18.15 -12.29 10.72
CA CYS A 298 -18.16 -13.53 9.95
C CYS A 298 -18.92 -14.63 10.71
N ALA A 299 -19.66 -15.46 9.97
CA ALA A 299 -20.34 -16.63 10.50
C ALA A 299 -20.13 -17.84 9.59
N VAL A 300 -20.14 -19.03 10.18
CA VAL A 300 -20.02 -20.28 9.42
C VAL A 300 -21.34 -20.61 8.74
N GLU A 301 -22.46 -20.50 9.47
CA GLU A 301 -23.79 -20.85 8.99
C GLU A 301 -24.68 -19.62 8.75
N VAL A 302 -25.67 -19.81 7.87
CA VAL A 302 -26.64 -18.78 7.51
C VAL A 302 -27.74 -18.68 8.56
N ASP A 303 -28.14 -17.45 8.88
CA ASP A 303 -29.30 -17.14 9.72
C ASP A 303 -29.95 -15.83 9.25
N SER A 304 -31.08 -15.46 9.85
CA SER A 304 -31.85 -14.27 9.43
C SER A 304 -31.07 -12.95 9.50
N THR A 305 -30.02 -12.87 10.31
CA THR A 305 -29.17 -11.68 10.50
C THR A 305 -28.03 -11.57 9.49
N VAL A 306 -27.77 -12.62 8.70
CA VAL A 306 -26.78 -12.57 7.62
C VAL A 306 -27.23 -11.55 6.57
N THR A 307 -26.28 -10.73 6.10
CA THR A 307 -26.52 -9.73 5.06
C THR A 307 -25.92 -10.15 3.72
N HIS A 308 -24.77 -10.84 3.74
CA HIS A 308 -24.04 -11.23 2.53
C HIS A 308 -23.61 -12.70 2.57
N VAL A 309 -23.70 -13.34 1.40
CA VAL A 309 -23.01 -14.60 1.10
C VAL A 309 -21.94 -14.32 0.05
N VAL A 310 -20.69 -14.54 0.43
CA VAL A 310 -19.53 -14.44 -0.46
C VAL A 310 -19.27 -15.81 -1.07
N SER A 311 -19.40 -15.93 -2.39
CA SER A 311 -19.30 -17.22 -3.08
C SER A 311 -18.67 -17.13 -4.47
N THR A 312 -18.03 -18.22 -4.90
CA THR A 312 -17.55 -18.41 -6.28
C THR A 312 -18.56 -19.18 -7.15
N ASP A 313 -19.63 -19.70 -6.55
CA ASP A 313 -20.66 -20.48 -7.24
C ASP A 313 -22.06 -20.13 -6.75
N ALA A 314 -22.96 -19.78 -7.68
CA ALA A 314 -24.35 -19.48 -7.36
C ALA A 314 -25.21 -20.73 -7.05
N GLY A 315 -24.74 -21.94 -7.37
CA GLY A 315 -25.51 -23.18 -7.19
C GLY A 315 -25.50 -23.77 -5.77
N THR A 316 -24.67 -23.23 -4.87
CA THR A 316 -24.54 -23.77 -3.50
C THR A 316 -25.80 -23.55 -2.68
N GLU A 317 -26.00 -24.35 -1.64
CA GLU A 317 -27.14 -24.18 -0.72
C GLU A 317 -27.15 -22.79 -0.08
N LYS A 318 -26.00 -22.30 0.40
CA LYS A 318 -25.85 -20.96 0.98
C LYS A 318 -26.12 -19.85 -0.04
N SER A 319 -25.71 -20.05 -1.31
CA SER A 319 -25.99 -19.11 -2.40
C SER A 319 -27.48 -19.04 -2.73
N ARG A 320 -28.16 -20.19 -2.82
CA ARG A 320 -29.60 -20.26 -3.07
C ARG A 320 -30.38 -19.64 -1.91
N TRP A 321 -29.99 -19.96 -0.67
CA TRP A 321 -30.55 -19.36 0.53
C TRP A 321 -30.47 -17.83 0.50
N ALA A 322 -29.33 -17.26 0.09
CA ALA A 322 -29.17 -15.81 -0.01
C ALA A 322 -30.20 -15.19 -0.95
N VAL A 323 -30.33 -15.74 -2.16
CA VAL A 323 -31.28 -15.25 -3.17
C VAL A 323 -32.73 -15.40 -2.70
N GLU A 324 -33.09 -16.56 -2.15
CA GLU A 324 -34.44 -16.84 -1.64
C GLU A 324 -34.85 -15.93 -0.48
N ASN A 325 -33.88 -15.46 0.33
CA ASN A 325 -34.11 -14.60 1.48
C ASN A 325 -33.79 -13.11 1.21
N GLY A 326 -33.60 -12.72 -0.06
CA GLY A 326 -33.31 -11.35 -0.45
C GLY A 326 -32.01 -10.78 0.14
N LYS A 327 -31.01 -11.64 0.38
CA LYS A 327 -29.67 -11.29 0.85
C LYS A 327 -28.72 -11.12 -0.34
N TYR A 328 -27.62 -10.40 -0.13
CA TYR A 328 -26.65 -10.16 -1.19
C TYR A 328 -25.80 -11.41 -1.44
N LEU A 329 -25.70 -11.81 -2.71
CA LEU A 329 -24.81 -12.87 -3.17
C LEU A 329 -23.70 -12.22 -4.01
N VAL A 330 -22.47 -12.21 -3.49
CA VAL A 330 -21.36 -11.46 -4.10
C VAL A 330 -20.12 -12.33 -4.30
N HIS A 331 -19.34 -12.03 -5.34
CA HIS A 331 -18.06 -12.68 -5.59
C HIS A 331 -16.99 -12.22 -4.58
N PRO A 332 -15.99 -13.04 -4.20
CA PRO A 332 -14.88 -12.63 -3.31
C PRO A 332 -14.19 -11.31 -3.67
N LYS A 333 -14.17 -10.96 -4.97
CA LYS A 333 -13.67 -9.68 -5.49
C LYS A 333 -14.36 -8.45 -4.87
N TRP A 334 -15.60 -8.56 -4.41
CA TRP A 334 -16.28 -7.49 -3.69
C TRP A 334 -15.54 -7.12 -2.39
N LEU A 335 -15.09 -8.13 -1.65
CA LEU A 335 -14.36 -7.95 -0.41
C LEU A 335 -12.95 -7.39 -0.67
N GLU A 336 -12.28 -7.90 -1.70
CA GLU A 336 -10.97 -7.39 -2.15
C GLU A 336 -11.07 -5.92 -2.58
N ALA A 337 -12.10 -5.57 -3.36
CA ALA A 337 -12.35 -4.18 -3.77
C ALA A 337 -12.66 -3.29 -2.56
N ALA A 338 -13.46 -3.76 -1.60
CA ALA A 338 -13.72 -3.01 -0.37
C ALA A 338 -12.45 -2.79 0.46
N ASN A 339 -11.55 -3.78 0.48
CA ASN A 339 -10.26 -3.67 1.16
C ASN A 339 -9.33 -2.63 0.50
N TYR A 340 -9.19 -2.66 -0.82
CA TYR A 340 -8.28 -1.75 -1.53
C TYR A 340 -8.85 -0.32 -1.66
N LEU A 341 -10.17 -0.19 -1.81
CA LEU A 341 -10.83 1.10 -2.01
C LEU A 341 -11.40 1.70 -0.71
N TRP A 342 -11.20 1.05 0.42
CA TRP A 342 -11.60 1.53 1.76
C TRP A 342 -13.06 1.97 1.86
N SER A 343 -13.94 1.31 1.10
CA SER A 343 -15.35 1.64 0.99
C SER A 343 -16.18 0.41 0.61
N LYS A 344 -17.41 0.33 1.14
CA LYS A 344 -18.36 -0.71 0.73
C LYS A 344 -18.79 -0.44 -0.71
N LYS A 345 -18.43 -1.34 -1.63
CA LYS A 345 -18.75 -1.22 -3.05
C LYS A 345 -20.18 -1.73 -3.33
N PRO A 346 -20.85 -1.22 -4.37
CA PRO A 346 -22.16 -1.72 -4.78
C PRO A 346 -22.10 -3.22 -5.09
N GLU A 347 -22.98 -4.00 -4.46
CA GLU A 347 -22.95 -5.46 -4.54
C GLU A 347 -23.23 -5.96 -5.97
N GLN A 348 -23.97 -5.18 -6.76
CA GLN A 348 -24.35 -5.50 -8.15
C GLN A 348 -23.15 -5.49 -9.12
N GLU A 349 -22.05 -4.82 -8.77
CA GLU A 349 -20.82 -4.81 -9.57
C GLU A 349 -20.05 -6.15 -9.47
N PHE A 350 -20.40 -7.01 -8.50
CA PHE A 350 -19.69 -8.25 -8.20
C PHE A 350 -20.59 -9.49 -8.21
N PRO A 351 -21.32 -9.75 -9.32
CA PRO A 351 -22.27 -10.86 -9.38
C PRO A 351 -21.57 -12.22 -9.34
N VAL A 352 -22.23 -13.21 -8.73
CA VAL A 352 -21.78 -14.61 -8.76
C VAL A 352 -22.44 -15.32 -9.93
N VAL A 353 -21.64 -15.83 -10.86
CA VAL A 353 -22.12 -16.60 -12.01
C VAL A 353 -22.21 -18.08 -11.65
N LEU A 354 -23.18 -18.80 -12.22
CA LEU A 354 -23.24 -20.26 -12.12
C LEU A 354 -21.99 -20.88 -12.74
N SER A 355 -21.26 -21.70 -11.97
CA SER A 355 -20.15 -22.44 -12.54
C SER A 355 -20.68 -23.44 -13.58
N LYS A 356 -20.22 -23.33 -14.83
CA LYS A 356 -20.48 -24.39 -15.82
C LYS A 356 -19.84 -25.66 -15.26
N LYS A 357 -20.64 -26.70 -15.01
CA LYS A 357 -20.15 -28.02 -14.57
C LYS A 357 -18.95 -28.39 -15.45
N ARG A 358 -17.76 -28.52 -14.84
CA ARG A 358 -16.65 -29.22 -15.49
C ARG A 358 -17.18 -30.63 -15.78
N LYS A 359 -17.35 -30.94 -17.07
CA LYS A 359 -17.77 -32.26 -17.54
C LYS A 359 -16.76 -33.31 -17.12
#